data_AF-H0EI40-F1
#
_entry.id   AF-H0EI40-F1
#
_cell.length_a   1.000
_cell.length_b   1.000
_cell.length_c   1.000
_cell.angle_alpha   90.00
_cell.angle_beta   90.00
_cell.angle_gamma   90.00
#
_symmetry.space_group_name_H-M   'P 1'
#
loop_
_entity.id
_entity.type
_entity.pdbx_description
1 polymer ?
#
loop_
_entity_poly.entity_id
_entity_poly.type
_entity_poly.pdbx_seq_one_letter_code
_entity_poly.pdbx_strand_id
1 'polypeptide(L)'
;MGLGGNNSAGWETLLETVPLACKALGKEKLLWWEYGNEPDLFSTSAQGPVRPPSWNEATYYCPGLTSNSTYGYLAPSFAGLNNHLKPVKAFQSGLDADKDIKIISSHNYIGGATQPGVTLQGTLMNHTVTAKSVDAQAQLQKNLSYLGLPFILGETNSLYNQGKPGLSNAFGAALWGIDFNLYCASVGIRRVHMHMGTNYRYQSWQPVQTNITTLGTKPPYYGHVAVAAMMGNLKKEKTRIANIKLDTDTEAAYAAYSNDKLSRVAIINLRQYNYTVNGTSSVLNPVKRPSREYTLNVPADSGKAA
;
A
#
# COMPACT_ATOMS: atom_id res chain seq x y z
N MET A 1 -23.22 -2.77 2.37
CA MET A 1 -22.69 -1.79 3.35
C MET A 1 -21.34 -1.19 2.89
N GLY A 2 -21.25 -0.64 1.69
CA GLY A 2 -20.11 0.22 1.36
C GLY A 2 -20.30 1.55 2.10
N LEU A 3 -19.26 2.06 2.76
CA LEU A 3 -19.27 3.29 3.56
C LEU A 3 -19.80 3.20 5.01
N GLY A 4 -19.86 2.02 5.67
CA GLY A 4 -20.05 2.00 7.13
C GLY A 4 -21.45 2.29 7.68
N GLY A 5 -22.46 2.31 6.81
CA GLY A 5 -23.86 2.45 7.20
C GLY A 5 -24.32 1.34 8.15
N ASN A 6 -25.13 1.71 9.15
CA ASN A 6 -25.59 0.83 10.23
C ASN A 6 -27.11 0.75 10.26
N ASN A 7 -27.68 0.14 9.23
CA ASN A 7 -29.11 -0.10 9.15
C ASN A 7 -29.38 -1.60 9.07
N SER A 8 -30.60 -2.01 9.45
CA SER A 8 -30.98 -3.42 9.50
C SER A 8 -30.83 -4.12 8.16
N ALA A 9 -31.17 -3.44 7.05
CA ALA A 9 -31.02 -3.98 5.71
C ALA A 9 -29.55 -4.31 5.36
N GLY A 10 -28.61 -3.43 5.76
CA GLY A 10 -27.18 -3.64 5.57
C GLY A 10 -26.66 -4.82 6.39
N TRP A 11 -27.12 -4.95 7.63
CA TRP A 11 -26.80 -6.06 8.51
C TRP A 11 -27.33 -7.39 7.98
N GLU A 12 -28.60 -7.42 7.55
CA GLU A 12 -29.24 -8.59 6.93
C GLU A 12 -28.49 -9.00 5.66
N THR A 13 -28.17 -8.05 4.77
CA THR A 13 -27.35 -8.30 3.58
C THR A 13 -26.02 -8.95 3.94
N LEU A 14 -25.36 -8.52 5.02
CA LEU A 14 -24.10 -9.12 5.45
C LEU A 14 -24.29 -10.56 5.93
N LEU A 15 -25.29 -10.82 6.77
CA LEU A 15 -25.60 -12.17 7.25
C LEU A 15 -25.96 -13.13 6.10
N GLU A 16 -26.63 -12.63 5.06
CA GLU A 16 -26.99 -13.41 3.88
C GLU A 16 -25.79 -13.67 2.95
N THR A 17 -24.87 -12.70 2.82
CA THR A 17 -23.75 -12.79 1.87
C THR A 17 -22.52 -13.51 2.40
N VAL A 18 -22.27 -13.49 3.72
CA VAL A 18 -21.13 -14.18 4.33
C VAL A 18 -21.14 -15.69 4.01
N PRO A 19 -22.25 -16.44 4.17
CA PRO A 19 -22.29 -17.86 3.81
C PRO A 19 -22.01 -18.12 2.32
N LEU A 20 -22.48 -17.24 1.43
CA LEU A 20 -22.26 -17.35 -0.01
C LEU A 20 -20.77 -17.17 -0.37
N ALA A 21 -20.12 -16.17 0.21
CA ALA A 21 -18.69 -15.93 0.04
C ALA A 21 -17.85 -17.07 0.65
N CYS A 22 -18.20 -17.56 1.85
CA CYS A 22 -17.56 -18.74 2.44
C CYS A 22 -17.65 -19.98 1.53
N LYS A 23 -18.83 -20.22 0.94
CA LYS A 23 -19.06 -21.34 0.01
C LYS A 23 -18.24 -21.19 -1.27
N ALA A 24 -18.17 -19.99 -1.83
CA ALA A 24 -17.47 -19.74 -3.09
C ALA A 24 -15.94 -19.77 -2.96
N LEU A 25 -15.40 -19.22 -1.89
CA LEU A 25 -13.95 -19.13 -1.66
C LEU A 25 -13.39 -20.39 -0.98
N GLY A 26 -14.14 -20.96 -0.02
CA GLY A 26 -13.65 -22.02 0.84
C GLY A 26 -12.50 -21.56 1.77
N LYS A 27 -12.05 -22.47 2.63
CA LYS A 27 -11.02 -22.19 3.66
C LYS A 27 -9.61 -21.94 3.08
N GLU A 28 -9.36 -22.36 1.84
CA GLU A 28 -8.04 -22.23 1.21
C GLU A 28 -7.81 -20.87 0.52
N LYS A 29 -8.89 -20.18 0.13
CA LYS A 29 -8.80 -18.91 -0.62
C LYS A 29 -9.23 -17.71 0.21
N LEU A 30 -10.11 -17.91 1.19
CA LEU A 30 -10.47 -16.85 2.14
C LEU A 30 -9.40 -16.78 3.23
N LEU A 31 -8.69 -15.65 3.30
CA LEU A 31 -7.72 -15.41 4.36
C LEU A 31 -8.44 -15.02 5.66
N TRP A 32 -9.03 -13.83 5.70
CA TRP A 32 -9.69 -13.23 6.86
C TRP A 32 -10.71 -12.19 6.37
N TRP A 33 -11.60 -11.75 7.25
CA TRP A 33 -12.62 -10.74 6.97
C TRP A 33 -12.12 -9.33 7.29
N GLU A 34 -12.72 -8.33 6.67
CA GLU A 34 -12.57 -6.93 7.08
C GLU A 34 -13.97 -6.34 7.24
N TYR A 35 -14.25 -5.70 8.38
CA TYR A 35 -15.56 -5.14 8.66
C TYR A 35 -15.53 -3.61 8.60
N GLY A 36 -16.08 -3.07 7.52
CA GLY A 36 -16.00 -1.65 7.21
C GLY A 36 -14.70 -1.27 6.52
N ASN A 37 -14.60 -0.02 6.11
CA ASN A 37 -13.46 0.55 5.40
C ASN A 37 -13.35 2.00 5.81
N GLU A 38 -12.19 2.44 6.30
CA GLU A 38 -11.95 3.82 6.72
C GLU A 38 -12.97 4.35 7.75
N PRO A 39 -13.22 3.61 8.85
CA PRO A 39 -14.19 4.03 9.86
C PRO A 39 -13.83 5.34 10.57
N ASP A 40 -12.57 5.76 10.50
CA ASP A 40 -12.06 7.06 10.93
C ASP A 40 -12.50 8.22 10.02
N LEU A 41 -13.23 7.95 8.95
CA LEU A 41 -13.89 8.95 8.09
C LEU A 41 -15.42 8.93 8.21
N PHE A 42 -16.02 7.96 8.92
CA PHE A 42 -17.48 7.77 8.93
C PHE A 42 -18.29 8.97 9.45
N SER A 43 -17.72 9.81 10.31
CA SER A 43 -18.36 11.02 10.85
C SER A 43 -17.97 12.30 10.11
N THR A 44 -17.01 12.23 9.19
CA THR A 44 -16.38 13.41 8.55
C THR A 44 -16.32 13.34 7.02
N SER A 45 -16.74 12.22 6.43
CA SER A 45 -16.67 11.97 4.99
C SER A 45 -17.41 13.04 4.19
N ALA A 46 -16.74 13.59 3.18
CA ALA A 46 -17.31 14.54 2.23
C ALA A 46 -18.39 13.91 1.33
N GLN A 47 -18.40 12.58 1.21
CA GLN A 47 -19.41 11.81 0.49
C GLN A 47 -20.72 11.63 1.30
N GLY A 48 -20.74 12.13 2.53
CA GLY A 48 -21.87 12.03 3.45
C GLY A 48 -21.48 11.23 4.69
N PRO A 49 -21.53 11.82 5.90
CA PRO A 49 -21.25 11.08 7.12
C PRO A 49 -22.32 10.02 7.35
N VAL A 50 -21.88 8.81 7.70
CA VAL A 50 -22.71 7.63 7.99
C VAL A 50 -22.78 7.31 9.49
N ARG A 51 -22.03 8.07 10.30
CA ARG A 51 -22.00 8.00 11.76
C ARG A 51 -22.15 9.40 12.34
N PRO A 52 -22.71 9.52 13.56
CA PRO A 52 -22.84 10.82 14.22
C PRO A 52 -21.47 11.45 14.51
N PRO A 53 -21.40 12.77 14.72
CA PRO A 53 -20.16 13.46 15.12
C PRO A 53 -19.53 12.93 16.42
N SER A 54 -20.31 12.24 17.27
CA SER A 54 -19.83 11.61 18.50
C SER A 54 -19.10 10.28 18.29
N TRP A 55 -19.01 9.77 17.06
CA TRP A 55 -18.28 8.57 16.70
C TRP A 55 -16.81 8.67 17.14
N ASN A 56 -16.38 7.70 17.94
CA ASN A 56 -15.05 7.67 18.55
C ASN A 56 -14.55 6.21 18.70
N GLU A 57 -13.32 6.05 19.18
CA GLU A 57 -12.68 4.75 19.34
C GLU A 57 -13.42 3.78 20.27
N ALA A 58 -14.07 4.29 21.32
CA ALA A 58 -14.83 3.44 22.25
C ALA A 58 -16.15 2.94 21.64
N THR A 59 -16.67 3.62 20.62
CA THR A 59 -17.88 3.20 19.89
C THR A 59 -17.57 2.36 18.64
N TYR A 60 -16.29 2.28 18.25
CA TYR A 60 -15.84 1.45 17.13
C TYR A 60 -15.50 0.04 17.62
N TYR A 61 -16.35 -0.92 17.28
CA TYR A 61 -16.14 -2.34 17.56
C TYR A 61 -16.54 -3.20 16.37
N CYS A 62 -15.93 -4.37 16.24
CA CYS A 62 -16.32 -5.39 15.27
C CYS A 62 -17.49 -6.19 15.85
N PRO A 63 -18.66 -6.24 15.19
CA PRO A 63 -19.78 -7.02 15.70
C PRO A 63 -19.47 -8.52 15.59
N GLY A 64 -19.91 -9.31 16.57
CA GLY A 64 -19.76 -10.76 16.58
C GLY A 64 -20.57 -11.41 15.45
N LEU A 65 -19.94 -11.62 14.30
CA LEU A 65 -20.62 -12.13 13.09
C LEU A 65 -20.71 -13.66 13.03
N THR A 66 -19.89 -14.40 13.77
CA THR A 66 -19.89 -15.89 13.80
C THR A 66 -19.21 -16.44 15.07
N SER A 67 -19.42 -17.71 15.40
CA SER A 67 -18.78 -18.38 16.55
C SER A 67 -17.25 -18.51 16.41
N ASN A 68 -16.53 -18.23 17.51
CA ASN A 68 -15.06 -18.02 17.64
C ASN A 68 -14.08 -19.06 17.06
N SER A 69 -14.49 -20.22 16.56
CA SER A 69 -13.55 -21.30 16.27
C SER A 69 -12.96 -21.31 14.84
N THR A 70 -13.44 -20.49 13.90
CA THR A 70 -13.02 -20.60 12.48
C THR A 70 -12.82 -19.29 11.70
N TYR A 71 -12.97 -18.11 12.28
CA TYR A 71 -12.89 -16.83 11.55
C TYR A 71 -12.06 -15.78 12.30
N GLY A 72 -11.57 -14.78 11.57
CA GLY A 72 -10.75 -13.70 12.12
C GLY A 72 -10.70 -12.49 11.19
N TYR A 73 -10.24 -11.35 11.72
CA TYR A 73 -10.38 -10.05 11.06
C TYR A 73 -9.06 -9.34 10.76
N LEU A 74 -9.11 -8.50 9.71
CA LEU A 74 -8.23 -7.36 9.49
C LEU A 74 -8.91 -6.13 10.11
N ALA A 75 -8.16 -5.38 10.91
CA ALA A 75 -8.65 -4.17 11.57
C ALA A 75 -7.48 -3.25 11.96
N PRO A 76 -7.67 -1.94 12.15
CA PRO A 76 -8.95 -1.24 12.05
C PRO A 76 -9.24 -0.64 10.67
N SER A 77 -8.30 -0.75 9.73
CA SER A 77 -8.45 -0.29 8.34
C SER A 77 -8.78 1.20 8.25
N PHE A 78 -8.13 1.99 9.12
CA PHE A 78 -8.24 3.44 9.15
C PHE A 78 -7.53 4.06 7.94
N ALA A 79 -8.13 5.09 7.36
CA ALA A 79 -7.69 5.79 6.15
C ALA A 79 -6.30 6.45 6.29
N GLY A 80 -5.97 6.90 7.50
CA GLY A 80 -4.68 7.53 7.75
C GLY A 80 -4.40 7.85 9.21
N LEU A 81 -3.15 8.16 9.50
CA LEU A 81 -2.65 8.36 10.87
C LEU A 81 -3.15 9.67 11.52
N ASN A 82 -3.56 10.63 10.71
CA ASN A 82 -3.89 11.99 11.16
C ASN A 82 -5.39 12.23 11.37
N ASN A 83 -6.25 11.26 11.08
CA ASN A 83 -7.69 11.39 11.24
C ASN A 83 -8.13 11.37 12.71
N HIS A 84 -9.41 11.66 12.95
CA HIS A 84 -9.93 11.86 14.31
C HIS A 84 -9.85 10.60 15.18
N LEU A 85 -9.97 9.40 14.60
CA LEU A 85 -9.71 8.15 15.32
C LEU A 85 -8.25 7.74 15.21
N LYS A 86 -7.68 7.24 16.32
CA LYS A 86 -6.29 6.77 16.38
C LYS A 86 -6.24 5.25 16.58
N PRO A 87 -5.47 4.49 15.75
CA PRO A 87 -5.43 3.04 15.87
C PRO A 87 -4.97 2.56 17.27
N VAL A 88 -3.96 3.19 17.86
CA VAL A 88 -3.49 2.87 19.22
C VAL A 88 -4.62 3.02 20.24
N LYS A 89 -5.38 4.10 20.16
CA LYS A 89 -6.50 4.35 21.07
C LYS A 89 -7.63 3.34 20.84
N ALA A 90 -7.93 2.98 19.59
CA ALA A 90 -8.92 1.94 19.27
C ALA A 90 -8.59 0.60 19.92
N PHE A 91 -7.33 0.12 19.79
CA PHE A 91 -6.91 -1.12 20.46
C PHE A 91 -6.92 -1.00 21.99
N GLN A 92 -6.51 0.14 22.55
CA GLN A 92 -6.59 0.39 23.99
C GLN A 92 -8.04 0.47 24.51
N SER A 93 -8.98 0.88 23.67
CA SER A 93 -10.43 0.91 23.96
C SER A 93 -11.12 -0.44 23.80
N GLY A 94 -10.38 -1.53 23.53
CA GLY A 94 -10.92 -2.87 23.49
C GLY A 94 -11.32 -3.37 22.11
N LEU A 95 -10.80 -2.78 21.02
CA LEU A 95 -11.07 -3.26 19.66
C LEU A 95 -10.72 -4.75 19.46
N ASP A 96 -9.69 -5.25 20.15
CA ASP A 96 -9.30 -6.67 20.15
C ASP A 96 -9.59 -7.35 21.51
N ALA A 97 -10.72 -7.01 22.14
CA ALA A 97 -11.15 -7.65 23.38
C ALA A 97 -11.43 -9.15 23.18
N ASP A 98 -12.03 -9.50 22.03
CA ASP A 98 -12.46 -10.88 21.71
C ASP A 98 -11.34 -11.76 21.11
N LYS A 99 -10.15 -11.20 20.85
CA LYS A 99 -8.98 -11.91 20.29
C LYS A 99 -9.21 -12.55 18.91
N ASP A 100 -10.07 -11.94 18.13
CA ASP A 100 -10.43 -12.36 16.77
C ASP A 100 -9.71 -11.56 15.67
N ILE A 101 -9.01 -10.47 15.99
CA ILE A 101 -8.18 -9.75 15.02
C ILE A 101 -6.89 -10.54 14.78
N LYS A 102 -6.60 -10.81 13.50
CA LYS A 102 -5.44 -11.62 13.07
C LYS A 102 -4.36 -10.80 12.42
N ILE A 103 -4.70 -9.63 11.87
CA ILE A 103 -3.77 -8.73 11.20
C ILE A 103 -4.18 -7.28 11.47
N ILE A 104 -3.20 -6.44 11.84
CA ILE A 104 -3.39 -5.00 11.91
C ILE A 104 -3.32 -4.44 10.49
N SER A 105 -4.41 -3.81 10.05
CA SER A 105 -4.55 -3.21 8.72
C SER A 105 -4.60 -1.69 8.85
N SER A 106 -3.75 -0.98 8.11
CA SER A 106 -3.77 0.48 7.97
C SER A 106 -3.79 0.88 6.50
N HIS A 107 -4.33 2.06 6.19
CA HIS A 107 -4.26 2.63 4.86
C HIS A 107 -3.18 3.71 4.77
N ASN A 108 -2.64 3.89 3.56
CA ASN A 108 -1.65 4.93 3.32
C ASN A 108 -1.73 5.47 1.88
N TYR A 109 -1.78 6.77 1.71
CA TYR A 109 -1.51 7.42 0.42
C TYR A 109 -0.51 8.55 0.67
N ILE A 110 0.48 8.72 -0.21
CA ILE A 110 1.55 9.73 -0.02
C ILE A 110 0.99 11.16 -0.05
N GLY A 111 -0.12 11.38 -0.75
CA GLY A 111 -0.82 12.65 -0.78
C GLY A 111 -2.13 12.56 -1.56
N GLY A 112 -2.76 13.71 -1.78
CA GLY A 112 -4.00 13.82 -2.54
C GLY A 112 -3.81 14.16 -4.01
N ALA A 113 -4.65 13.62 -4.89
CA ALA A 113 -4.62 13.98 -6.32
C ALA A 113 -4.87 15.48 -6.58
N THR A 114 -5.60 16.16 -5.69
CA THR A 114 -5.92 17.60 -5.77
C THR A 114 -5.11 18.44 -4.78
N GLN A 115 -4.22 17.84 -4.00
CA GLN A 115 -3.43 18.56 -3.01
C GLN A 115 -2.43 19.52 -3.70
N PRO A 116 -2.39 20.80 -3.31
CA PRO A 116 -1.42 21.75 -3.84
C PRO A 116 0.02 21.29 -3.64
N GLY A 117 0.89 21.54 -4.63
CA GLY A 117 2.33 21.23 -4.54
C GLY A 117 2.71 19.77 -4.86
N VAL A 118 1.74 18.87 -5.03
CA VAL A 118 2.03 17.49 -5.42
C VAL A 118 2.54 17.43 -6.86
N THR A 119 3.77 16.95 -7.03
CA THR A 119 4.49 16.84 -8.32
C THR A 119 5.12 15.46 -8.47
N LEU A 120 5.55 15.12 -9.69
CA LEU A 120 6.23 13.84 -9.91
C LEU A 120 7.60 13.83 -9.19
N GLN A 121 8.49 14.79 -9.46
CA GLN A 121 9.81 14.89 -8.81
C GLN A 121 9.75 15.13 -7.30
N GLY A 122 8.90 16.04 -6.82
CA GLY A 122 8.88 16.46 -5.43
C GLY A 122 8.06 15.56 -4.50
N THR A 123 7.35 14.56 -5.04
CA THR A 123 6.47 13.70 -4.25
C THR A 123 6.69 12.21 -4.53
N LEU A 124 6.41 11.74 -5.74
CA LEU A 124 6.49 10.28 -6.02
C LEU A 124 7.93 9.84 -6.35
N MET A 125 8.67 10.63 -7.12
CA MET A 125 10.07 10.36 -7.44
C MET A 125 11.00 11.04 -6.42
N ASN A 126 10.70 10.88 -5.13
CA ASN A 126 11.50 11.42 -4.03
C ASN A 126 11.59 10.39 -2.89
N HIS A 127 12.76 9.79 -2.70
CA HIS A 127 12.98 8.74 -1.71
C HIS A 127 12.72 9.24 -0.28
N THR A 128 13.13 10.47 0.04
CA THR A 128 12.91 11.06 1.37
C THR A 128 11.42 11.19 1.69
N VAL A 129 10.59 11.56 0.71
CA VAL A 129 9.13 11.62 0.87
C VAL A 129 8.54 10.22 1.05
N THR A 130 8.96 9.24 0.24
CA THR A 130 8.55 7.83 0.39
C THR A 130 8.90 7.30 1.78
N ALA A 131 10.17 7.44 2.19
CA ALA A 131 10.68 6.97 3.47
C ALA A 131 9.91 7.60 4.63
N LYS A 132 9.71 8.93 4.62
CA LYS A 132 8.93 9.63 5.65
C LYS A 132 7.50 9.12 5.76
N SER A 133 6.82 8.86 4.64
CA SER A 133 5.45 8.32 4.64
C SER A 133 5.40 6.92 5.28
N VAL A 134 6.34 6.05 4.91
CA VAL A 134 6.37 4.68 5.39
C VAL A 134 6.88 4.59 6.84
N ASP A 135 7.84 5.43 7.24
CA ASP A 135 8.36 5.48 8.61
C ASP A 135 7.26 5.82 9.63
N ALA A 136 6.30 6.67 9.24
CA ALA A 136 5.13 6.95 10.08
C ALA A 136 4.29 5.68 10.34
N GLN A 137 4.14 4.83 9.33
CA GLN A 137 3.45 3.53 9.45
C GLN A 137 4.28 2.53 10.27
N ALA A 138 5.61 2.49 10.05
CA ALA A 138 6.51 1.66 10.86
C ALA A 138 6.51 2.08 12.34
N GLN A 139 6.37 3.38 12.63
CA GLN A 139 6.20 3.87 14.00
C GLN A 139 4.88 3.41 14.61
N LEU A 140 3.78 3.45 13.85
CA LEU A 140 2.51 2.88 14.31
C LEU A 140 2.64 1.38 14.60
N GLN A 141 3.29 0.64 13.71
CA GLN A 141 3.57 -0.79 13.88
C GLN A 141 4.36 -1.07 15.17
N LYS A 142 5.37 -0.26 15.51
CA LYS A 142 6.09 -0.35 16.78
C LYS A 142 5.19 -0.08 17.99
N ASN A 143 4.36 0.96 17.92
CA ASN A 143 3.44 1.33 19.00
C ASN A 143 2.38 0.24 19.27
N LEU A 144 2.04 -0.57 18.27
CA LEU A 144 1.07 -1.68 18.36
C LEU A 144 1.74 -3.06 18.56
N SER A 145 3.06 -3.12 18.70
CA SER A 145 3.81 -4.39 18.78
C SER A 145 3.42 -5.27 19.97
N TYR A 146 2.89 -4.68 21.05
CA TYR A 146 2.40 -5.39 22.23
C TYR A 146 1.23 -6.34 21.92
N LEU A 147 0.55 -6.17 20.78
CA LEU A 147 -0.52 -7.06 20.33
C LEU A 147 0.02 -8.37 19.76
N GLY A 148 1.30 -8.45 19.37
CA GLY A 148 1.88 -9.64 18.74
C GLY A 148 1.30 -9.97 17.36
N LEU A 149 0.58 -9.04 16.73
CA LEU A 149 -0.08 -9.23 15.44
C LEU A 149 0.77 -8.66 14.28
N PRO A 150 0.74 -9.29 13.09
CA PRO A 150 1.35 -8.70 11.89
C PRO A 150 0.70 -7.37 11.52
N PHE A 151 1.50 -6.43 11.01
CA PHE A 151 1.04 -5.15 10.49
C PHE A 151 1.17 -5.10 8.96
N ILE A 152 0.12 -4.65 8.28
CA ILE A 152 0.07 -4.54 6.82
C ILE A 152 -0.48 -3.18 6.40
N LEU A 153 -0.20 -2.80 5.15
CA LEU A 153 -0.99 -1.79 4.46
C LEU A 153 -2.11 -2.49 3.69
N GLY A 154 -3.33 -2.47 4.23
CA GLY A 154 -4.52 -3.11 3.66
C GLY A 154 -5.09 -2.37 2.46
N GLU A 155 -4.80 -1.07 2.36
CA GLU A 155 -5.04 -0.27 1.18
C GLU A 155 -3.96 0.80 1.04
N THR A 156 -3.36 0.93 -0.13
CA THR A 156 -2.45 2.03 -0.42
C THR A 156 -2.34 2.29 -1.90
N ASN A 157 -2.00 3.51 -2.30
CA ASN A 157 -1.42 3.79 -3.60
C ASN A 157 -0.71 5.16 -3.59
N SER A 158 -0.29 5.64 -4.77
CA SER A 158 0.44 6.91 -4.92
C SER A 158 -0.33 8.10 -4.33
N LEU A 159 -1.47 8.46 -4.93
CA LEU A 159 -2.27 9.61 -4.51
C LEU A 159 -3.74 9.19 -4.37
N TYR A 160 -4.39 9.54 -3.26
CA TYR A 160 -5.82 9.26 -3.06
C TYR A 160 -6.68 10.07 -4.05
N ASN A 161 -7.99 9.82 -4.08
CA ASN A 161 -8.91 10.28 -5.13
C ASN A 161 -8.50 9.75 -6.52
N GLN A 162 -8.25 8.43 -6.59
CA GLN A 162 -8.02 7.67 -7.84
C GLN A 162 -6.73 8.05 -8.59
N GLY A 163 -5.85 8.84 -7.98
CA GLY A 163 -4.58 9.26 -8.55
C GLY A 163 -4.68 10.48 -9.47
N LYS A 164 -3.52 11.10 -9.73
CA LYS A 164 -3.41 12.32 -10.55
C LYS A 164 -2.85 12.01 -11.95
N PRO A 165 -3.51 12.47 -13.05
CA PRO A 165 -2.95 12.35 -14.40
C PRO A 165 -1.56 12.99 -14.52
N GLY A 166 -0.66 12.35 -15.26
CA GLY A 166 0.74 12.77 -15.42
C GLY A 166 1.64 12.44 -14.23
N LEU A 167 1.07 11.99 -13.10
CA LEU A 167 1.81 11.54 -11.92
C LEU A 167 1.57 10.06 -11.67
N SER A 168 0.38 9.69 -11.21
CA SER A 168 0.02 8.33 -10.81
C SER A 168 0.00 7.32 -11.97
N ASN A 169 -0.23 7.80 -13.20
CA ASN A 169 -0.21 6.98 -14.41
C ASN A 169 1.06 7.18 -15.27
N ALA A 170 2.10 7.83 -14.74
CA ALA A 170 3.38 8.01 -15.43
C ALA A 170 4.36 6.89 -15.07
N PHE A 171 5.41 6.70 -15.88
CA PHE A 171 6.49 5.75 -15.57
C PHE A 171 7.19 6.04 -14.23
N GLY A 172 7.25 7.31 -13.82
CA GLY A 172 7.76 7.68 -12.50
C GLY A 172 6.97 7.05 -11.33
N ALA A 173 5.66 6.81 -11.47
CA ALA A 173 4.89 6.09 -10.47
C ALA A 173 5.25 4.59 -10.41
N ALA A 174 5.75 4.00 -11.49
CA ALA A 174 6.29 2.64 -11.46
C ALA A 174 7.56 2.59 -10.61
N LEU A 175 8.47 3.55 -10.79
CA LEU A 175 9.71 3.67 -10.01
C LEU A 175 9.43 3.94 -8.53
N TRP A 176 8.50 4.85 -8.25
CA TRP A 176 7.95 5.08 -6.91
C TRP A 176 7.42 3.78 -6.29
N GLY A 177 6.62 3.00 -7.05
CA GLY A 177 6.06 1.74 -6.56
C GLY A 177 7.13 0.73 -6.18
N ILE A 178 8.28 0.71 -6.88
CA ILE A 178 9.42 -0.14 -6.50
C ILE A 178 10.00 0.36 -5.17
N ASP A 179 10.31 1.65 -5.07
CA ASP A 179 10.87 2.28 -3.87
C ASP A 179 9.97 2.06 -2.64
N PHE A 180 8.69 2.39 -2.76
CA PHE A 180 7.70 2.28 -1.69
C PHE A 180 7.57 0.85 -1.15
N ASN A 181 7.41 -0.15 -2.03
CA ASN A 181 7.21 -1.53 -1.59
C ASN A 181 8.48 -2.15 -0.99
N LEU A 182 9.66 -1.87 -1.58
CA LEU A 182 10.92 -2.37 -1.03
C LEU A 182 11.28 -1.69 0.29
N TYR A 183 10.97 -0.40 0.44
CA TYR A 183 11.12 0.30 1.72
C TYR A 183 10.18 -0.28 2.79
N CYS A 184 8.89 -0.47 2.47
CA CYS A 184 7.92 -1.14 3.34
C CYS A 184 8.46 -2.50 3.85
N ALA A 185 8.96 -3.33 2.94
CA ALA A 185 9.53 -4.64 3.28
C ALA A 185 10.77 -4.51 4.19
N SER A 186 11.61 -3.48 3.97
CA SER A 186 12.82 -3.25 4.75
C SER A 186 12.56 -2.80 6.19
N VAL A 187 11.42 -2.17 6.46
CA VAL A 187 11.06 -1.65 7.80
C VAL A 187 10.00 -2.50 8.52
N GLY A 188 9.70 -3.70 8.02
CA GLY A 188 8.87 -4.68 8.72
C GLY A 188 7.37 -4.64 8.41
N ILE A 189 6.93 -3.86 7.42
CA ILE A 189 5.54 -3.94 6.92
C ILE A 189 5.37 -5.27 6.16
N ARG A 190 4.46 -6.12 6.65
CA ARG A 190 4.44 -7.54 6.27
C ARG A 190 3.81 -7.82 4.92
N ARG A 191 2.94 -6.91 4.46
CA ARG A 191 2.20 -6.99 3.19
C ARG A 191 1.70 -5.60 2.79
N VAL A 192 1.61 -5.37 1.49
CA VAL A 192 1.08 -4.14 0.89
C VAL A 192 0.02 -4.50 -0.13
N HIS A 193 -1.17 -3.92 -0.01
CA HIS A 193 -2.27 -4.06 -0.96
C HIS A 193 -2.43 -2.76 -1.75
N MET A 194 -1.98 -2.78 -3.00
CA MET A 194 -2.08 -1.63 -3.89
C MET A 194 -3.51 -1.50 -4.43
N HIS A 195 -4.20 -0.42 -4.07
CA HIS A 195 -5.60 -0.20 -4.44
C HIS A 195 -5.73 -0.10 -5.96
N MET A 196 -6.78 -0.70 -6.51
CA MET A 196 -7.03 -0.72 -7.95
C MET A 196 -8.50 -0.48 -8.22
N GLY A 197 -8.80 0.17 -9.35
CA GLY A 197 -10.16 0.39 -9.80
C GLY A 197 -10.16 0.77 -11.26
N THR A 198 -11.24 0.41 -11.96
CA THR A 198 -11.45 0.78 -13.35
C THR A 198 -11.33 2.30 -13.51
N ASN A 199 -10.54 2.75 -14.49
CA ASN A 199 -10.24 4.14 -14.79
C ASN A 199 -9.33 4.89 -13.79
N TYR A 200 -8.88 4.24 -12.72
CA TYR A 200 -7.98 4.89 -11.76
C TYR A 200 -6.62 5.12 -12.40
N ARG A 201 -5.98 6.24 -12.08
CA ARG A 201 -4.70 6.63 -12.69
C ARG A 201 -3.57 5.75 -12.16
N TYR A 202 -3.68 5.30 -10.93
CA TYR A 202 -2.69 4.42 -10.30
C TYR A 202 -2.92 2.92 -10.51
N GLN A 203 -3.94 2.53 -11.30
CA GLN A 203 -4.24 1.11 -11.52
C GLN A 203 -3.09 0.40 -12.24
N SER A 204 -2.92 -0.89 -12.00
CA SER A 204 -1.91 -1.69 -12.69
C SER A 204 -2.31 -2.03 -14.13
N TRP A 205 -3.58 -2.33 -14.37
CA TRP A 205 -4.10 -2.55 -15.72
C TRP A 205 -5.53 -2.02 -15.79
N GLN A 206 -5.92 -1.60 -16.98
CA GLN A 206 -7.30 -1.30 -17.28
C GLN A 206 -7.95 -2.59 -17.82
N PRO A 207 -9.00 -3.12 -17.20
CA PRO A 207 -9.63 -4.38 -17.60
C PRO A 207 -10.55 -4.25 -18.82
N VAL A 208 -11.07 -3.05 -19.11
CA VAL A 208 -11.99 -2.78 -20.23
C VAL A 208 -11.66 -1.43 -20.88
N GLN A 209 -11.79 -1.31 -22.20
CA GLN A 209 -11.68 -0.01 -22.87
C GLN A 209 -12.79 0.93 -22.37
N THR A 210 -12.47 2.18 -22.06
CA THR A 210 -13.46 3.23 -21.77
C THR A 210 -13.18 4.47 -22.60
N ASN A 211 -14.05 5.48 -22.49
CA ASN A 211 -13.84 6.78 -23.11
C ASN A 211 -12.70 7.60 -22.47
N ILE A 212 -12.19 7.20 -21.29
CA ILE A 212 -11.16 7.94 -20.56
C ILE A 212 -9.84 7.18 -20.38
N THR A 213 -9.78 5.89 -20.71
CA THR A 213 -8.53 5.12 -20.67
C THR A 213 -8.58 3.85 -21.52
N THR A 214 -7.41 3.41 -21.98
CA THR A 214 -7.28 2.27 -22.88
C THR A 214 -7.14 0.95 -22.16
N LEU A 215 -7.65 -0.14 -22.73
CA LEU A 215 -7.42 -1.51 -22.25
C LEU A 215 -5.91 -1.81 -22.15
N GLY A 216 -5.50 -2.56 -21.12
CA GLY A 216 -4.15 -3.10 -20.99
C GLY A 216 -3.35 -2.56 -19.81
N THR A 217 -2.11 -3.04 -19.66
CA THR A 217 -1.21 -2.68 -18.56
C THR A 217 -0.92 -1.18 -18.52
N LYS A 218 -0.69 -0.67 -17.33
CA LYS A 218 -0.33 0.72 -17.03
C LYS A 218 1.02 0.73 -16.32
N PRO A 219 1.72 1.87 -16.25
CA PRO A 219 3.07 1.90 -15.73
C PRO A 219 3.27 1.26 -14.34
N PRO A 220 2.37 1.43 -13.34
CA PRO A 220 2.52 0.79 -12.03
C PRO A 220 2.69 -0.74 -12.06
N TYR A 221 2.08 -1.43 -13.04
CA TYR A 221 2.23 -2.88 -13.21
C TYR A 221 3.69 -3.32 -13.32
N TYR A 222 4.48 -2.58 -14.10
CA TYR A 222 5.90 -2.89 -14.32
C TYR A 222 6.73 -2.67 -13.05
N GLY A 223 6.32 -1.74 -12.18
CA GLY A 223 6.90 -1.57 -10.84
C GLY A 223 6.65 -2.80 -9.96
N HIS A 224 5.42 -3.33 -9.96
CA HIS A 224 5.09 -4.54 -9.21
C HIS A 224 5.84 -5.78 -9.72
N VAL A 225 6.03 -5.91 -11.04
CA VAL A 225 6.85 -6.98 -11.63
C VAL A 225 8.29 -6.89 -11.12
N ALA A 226 8.89 -5.69 -11.08
CA ALA A 226 10.24 -5.49 -10.56
C ALA A 226 10.35 -5.82 -9.06
N VAL A 227 9.34 -5.44 -8.25
CA VAL A 227 9.27 -5.82 -6.83
C VAL A 227 9.18 -7.34 -6.67
N ALA A 228 8.32 -8.02 -7.44
CA ALA A 228 8.18 -9.47 -7.40
C ALA A 228 9.50 -10.18 -7.78
N ALA A 229 10.20 -9.68 -8.80
CA ALA A 229 11.53 -10.17 -9.18
C ALA A 229 12.57 -9.97 -8.07
N MET A 230 12.55 -8.83 -7.37
CA MET A 230 13.44 -8.56 -6.23
C MET A 230 13.16 -9.49 -5.04
N MET A 231 11.88 -9.73 -4.74
CA MET A 231 11.44 -10.63 -3.66
C MET A 231 11.74 -12.11 -3.95
N GLY A 232 11.74 -12.52 -5.22
CA GLY A 232 11.97 -13.91 -5.63
C GLY A 232 10.83 -14.86 -5.27
N ASN A 233 11.08 -16.17 -5.35
CA ASN A 233 10.08 -17.18 -5.02
C ASN A 233 10.02 -17.44 -3.51
N LEU A 234 9.13 -16.71 -2.83
CA LEU A 234 8.93 -16.80 -1.39
C LEU A 234 8.39 -18.16 -0.89
N LYS A 235 7.99 -19.08 -1.79
CA LYS A 235 7.67 -20.47 -1.43
C LYS A 235 8.93 -21.33 -1.29
N LYS A 236 10.04 -20.94 -1.91
CA LYS A 236 11.31 -21.69 -1.90
C LYS A 236 12.30 -21.15 -0.87
N GLU A 237 12.38 -19.83 -0.74
CA GLU A 237 13.39 -19.17 0.08
C GLU A 237 12.80 -18.06 0.93
N LYS A 238 13.38 -17.83 2.11
CA LYS A 238 13.07 -16.65 2.90
C LYS A 238 13.90 -15.49 2.38
N THR A 239 13.22 -14.47 1.86
CA THR A 239 13.84 -13.23 1.39
C THR A 239 13.69 -12.12 2.43
N ARG A 240 14.80 -11.49 2.79
CA ARG A 240 14.83 -10.25 3.58
C ARG A 240 15.31 -9.09 2.71
N ILE A 241 14.62 -7.95 2.78
CA ILE A 241 15.04 -6.72 2.11
C ILE A 241 15.74 -5.82 3.13
N ALA A 242 16.85 -5.20 2.73
CA ALA A 242 17.52 -4.15 3.47
C ALA A 242 17.59 -2.89 2.59
N ASN A 243 17.21 -1.74 3.14
CA ASN A 243 17.47 -0.44 2.51
C ASN A 243 18.97 -0.15 2.60
N ILE A 244 19.56 0.31 1.50
CA ILE A 244 20.93 0.80 1.43
C ILE A 244 20.80 2.33 1.42
N LYS A 245 21.18 2.97 2.52
CA LYS A 245 21.08 4.42 2.66
C LYS A 245 21.99 5.10 1.61
N LEU A 246 21.41 6.02 0.87
CA LEU A 246 22.10 6.94 -0.04
C LEU A 246 21.88 8.38 0.45
N ASP A 247 22.73 9.31 -0.01
CA ASP A 247 22.72 10.69 0.48
C ASP A 247 21.74 11.62 -0.25
N THR A 248 21.13 11.14 -1.35
CA THR A 248 20.24 11.95 -2.19
C THR A 248 18.80 11.46 -2.10
N ASP A 249 17.86 12.36 -2.35
CA ASP A 249 16.43 12.05 -2.43
C ASP A 249 15.99 11.54 -3.82
N THR A 250 16.87 11.63 -4.81
CA THR A 250 16.62 11.19 -6.19
C THR A 250 17.17 9.80 -6.49
N GLU A 251 17.63 9.08 -5.47
CA GLU A 251 18.19 7.74 -5.60
C GLU A 251 17.70 6.87 -4.44
N ALA A 252 17.42 5.60 -4.72
CA ALA A 252 17.11 4.60 -3.68
C ALA A 252 17.79 3.29 -4.01
N ALA A 253 18.23 2.55 -2.99
CA ALA A 253 18.88 1.26 -3.18
C ALA A 253 18.46 0.24 -2.13
N TYR A 254 18.40 -1.03 -2.56
CA TYR A 254 17.93 -2.14 -1.74
C TYR A 254 18.74 -3.39 -2.01
N ALA A 255 19.06 -4.15 -0.96
CA ALA A 255 19.65 -5.48 -1.04
C ALA A 255 18.63 -6.54 -0.64
N ALA A 256 18.51 -7.61 -1.42
CA ALA A 256 17.73 -8.79 -1.07
C ALA A 256 18.66 -9.92 -0.62
N TYR A 257 18.39 -10.47 0.55
CA TYR A 257 19.09 -11.60 1.13
C TYR A 257 18.18 -12.84 1.07
N SER A 258 18.61 -13.87 0.34
CA SER A 258 17.96 -15.18 0.31
C SER A 258 18.72 -16.09 1.28
N ASN A 259 18.05 -16.60 2.32
CA ASN A 259 18.70 -17.42 3.36
C ASN A 259 20.00 -16.78 3.90
N ASP A 260 19.90 -15.48 4.21
CA ASP A 260 20.99 -14.63 4.73
C ASP A 260 22.19 -14.39 3.80
N LYS A 261 22.13 -14.84 2.54
CA LYS A 261 23.12 -14.50 1.51
C LYS A 261 22.61 -13.41 0.58
N LEU A 262 23.45 -12.41 0.29
CA LEU A 262 23.14 -11.40 -0.69
C LEU A 262 22.88 -12.06 -2.05
N SER A 263 21.72 -11.79 -2.63
CA SER A 263 21.26 -12.45 -3.86
C SER A 263 20.94 -11.47 -4.98
N ARG A 264 20.42 -10.28 -4.65
CA ARG A 264 20.01 -9.25 -5.61
C ARG A 264 20.24 -7.86 -5.02
N VAL A 265 20.51 -6.90 -5.90
CA VAL A 265 20.56 -5.48 -5.55
C VAL A 265 19.64 -4.73 -6.53
N ALA A 266 18.84 -3.81 -6.01
CA ALA A 266 18.06 -2.87 -6.79
C ALA A 266 18.62 -1.46 -6.56
N ILE A 267 18.83 -0.72 -7.66
CA ILE A 267 19.15 0.71 -7.64
C ILE A 267 18.10 1.42 -8.48
N ILE A 268 17.50 2.46 -7.90
CA ILE A 268 16.40 3.20 -8.50
C ILE A 268 16.84 4.64 -8.66
N ASN A 269 16.90 5.11 -9.91
CA ASN A 269 17.12 6.52 -10.21
C ASN A 269 15.76 7.22 -10.31
N LEU A 270 15.46 8.04 -9.31
CA LEU A 270 14.25 8.84 -9.16
C LEU A 270 14.43 10.27 -9.68
N ARG A 271 15.44 10.55 -10.50
CA ARG A 271 15.54 11.84 -11.19
C ARG A 271 14.53 11.88 -12.34
N GLN A 272 13.53 12.76 -12.22
CA GLN A 272 12.51 12.96 -13.23
C GLN A 272 13.17 13.37 -14.55
N TYR A 273 12.72 12.73 -15.62
CA TYR A 273 13.06 13.11 -16.98
C TYR A 273 11.82 12.98 -17.85
N ASN A 274 11.40 14.08 -18.45
CA ASN A 274 10.34 14.06 -19.45
C ASN A 274 10.97 13.66 -20.79
N TYR A 275 10.55 12.52 -21.34
CA TYR A 275 11.02 12.06 -22.66
C TYR A 275 10.50 12.94 -23.80
N THR A 276 9.37 13.60 -23.58
CA THR A 276 8.76 14.54 -24.52
C THR A 276 8.75 15.95 -23.95
N VAL A 277 8.64 16.96 -24.82
CA VAL A 277 8.48 18.36 -24.40
C VAL A 277 7.26 18.46 -23.48
N ASN A 278 7.47 19.04 -22.29
CA ASN A 278 6.47 19.16 -21.22
C ASN A 278 5.87 17.83 -20.71
N GLY A 279 6.38 16.67 -21.12
CA GLY A 279 5.94 15.35 -20.68
C GLY A 279 4.61 14.86 -21.27
N THR A 280 3.94 15.67 -22.10
CA THR A 280 2.65 15.35 -22.72
C THR A 280 2.63 15.55 -24.23
N SER A 281 3.68 16.14 -24.81
CA SER A 281 3.80 16.37 -26.24
C SER A 281 4.17 15.10 -27.02
N SER A 282 3.92 15.08 -28.32
CA SER A 282 4.50 14.10 -29.26
C SER A 282 5.95 14.43 -29.65
N VAL A 283 6.41 15.64 -29.34
CA VAL A 283 7.77 16.12 -29.65
C VAL A 283 8.74 15.62 -28.59
N LEU A 284 9.85 15.02 -29.01
CA LEU A 284 10.91 14.57 -28.11
C LEU A 284 11.54 15.74 -27.36
N ASN A 285 11.91 15.51 -26.11
CA ASN A 285 12.62 16.51 -25.33
C ASN A 285 14.03 16.74 -25.91
N PRO A 286 14.39 17.97 -26.33
CA PRO A 286 15.72 18.24 -26.88
C PRO A 286 16.83 18.15 -25.83
N VAL A 287 16.48 18.20 -24.54
CA VAL A 287 17.43 18.04 -23.44
C VAL A 287 17.80 16.55 -23.31
N LYS A 288 19.09 16.24 -23.45
CA LYS A 288 19.61 14.89 -23.24
C LYS A 288 19.30 14.41 -21.82
N ARG A 289 18.84 13.16 -21.69
CA ARG A 289 18.63 12.53 -20.37
C ARG A 289 19.96 12.53 -19.58
N PRO A 290 19.97 13.02 -18.33
CA PRO A 290 21.15 12.91 -17.48
C PRO A 290 21.55 11.44 -17.26
N SER A 291 22.84 11.21 -17.10
CA SER A 291 23.42 9.90 -16.78
C SER A 291 24.05 9.93 -15.38
N ARG A 292 24.07 8.77 -14.72
CA ARG A 292 24.61 8.58 -13.37
C ARG A 292 25.23 7.20 -13.30
N GLU A 293 26.49 7.14 -12.86
CA GLU A 293 27.20 5.88 -12.66
C GLU A 293 27.07 5.41 -11.20
N TYR A 294 26.93 4.10 -11.02
CA TYR A 294 26.83 3.44 -9.73
C TYR A 294 27.95 2.40 -9.62
N THR A 295 28.72 2.44 -8.54
CA THR A 295 29.72 1.42 -8.23
C THR A 295 29.19 0.54 -7.10
N LEU A 296 29.14 -0.78 -7.34
CA LEU A 296 28.72 -1.76 -6.34
C LEU A 296 29.92 -2.58 -5.87
N ASN A 297 30.23 -2.47 -4.58
CA ASN A 297 31.20 -3.36 -3.94
C ASN A 297 30.44 -4.53 -3.31
N VAL A 298 30.55 -5.71 -3.92
CA VAL A 298 29.89 -6.93 -3.46
C VAL A 298 30.93 -7.81 -2.73
N PRO A 299 30.63 -8.40 -1.56
CA PRO A 299 31.56 -9.28 -0.85
C PRO A 299 32.03 -10.44 -1.74
N ALA A 300 33.32 -10.74 -1.72
CA ALA A 300 33.95 -11.73 -2.61
C ALA A 300 33.40 -13.16 -2.48
N ASP A 301 32.70 -13.48 -1.40
CA ASP A 301 32.17 -14.83 -1.12
C ASP A 301 30.79 -15.11 -1.75
N SER A 302 30.23 -14.20 -2.55
CA SER A 302 28.94 -14.39 -3.23
C SER A 302 29.06 -15.11 -4.58
N GLY A 303 29.76 -16.25 -4.62
CA GLY A 303 29.52 -17.30 -5.63
C GLY A 303 30.66 -17.65 -6.58
N LYS A 304 31.46 -18.65 -6.21
CA LYS A 304 31.62 -19.82 -7.08
C LYS A 304 30.48 -20.78 -6.74
N ALA A 305 29.45 -20.82 -7.57
CA ALA A 305 28.52 -21.94 -7.58
C ALA A 305 29.17 -23.05 -8.40
N ALA A 306 29.43 -24.19 -7.77
CA ALA A 306 29.65 -25.48 -8.45
C ALA A 306 28.29 -26.08 -8.81
#